data_AF-A0A7S0VG85-F1
#
_entry.id   AF-A0A7S0VG85-F1
#
_cell.length_a   1.000
_cell.length_b   1.000
_cell.length_c   1.000
_cell.angle_alpha   90.00
_cell.angle_beta   90.00
_cell.angle_gamma   90.00
#
_symmetry.space_group_name_H-M   'P 1'
#
loop_
_entity.id
_entity.type
_entity.pdbx_description
1 polymer ?
#
loop_
_entity_poly.entity_id
_entity_poly.type
_entity_poly.pdbx_seq_one_letter_code
_entity_poly.pdbx_strand_id
1 'polypeptide(L)'
;KEEEKEEEKEEKINSSSHATSQSIDTQKSTSDLFQGTKDPKIHQSDRRENKDVKKRLGRLRPLIYVYDLAEFSSQILQYSHAAGICSWRLIDSAAKVSVWGNTLYDTETLFHEMLLSSRHRTFDPGEADFFYVPTYECCLLYPVANWGEQPFFAATATGNRVYQATHMYQAVLRRLKQDFPFWNRTQGADHIFLTFHDEGACYLPEELYRNSVVLTSWGRMDLEHESNTAYTADNYSDTHPELDHVAWRRIMAGHPCYNPVKDLVLPSHKNPRLYPYSALNGFPPMKRDILLYAKGNMGVYRLPHYSRGLRLKLLTLSIKHQWDKKFSIYVMERARIKDYEKDTLDNPYSHQLARSKFC
;
A
#
# COMPACT_ATOMS: atom_id res chain seq x y z
N LYS A 1 -26.85 -23.83 -35.01
CA LYS A 1 -27.63 -22.66 -35.48
C LYS A 1 -27.83 -21.76 -34.26
N GLU A 2 -26.87 -20.94 -33.83
CA GLU A 2 -25.99 -20.04 -34.56
C GLU A 2 -24.58 -20.08 -33.94
N GLU A 3 -23.71 -20.91 -34.51
CA GLU A 3 -22.27 -21.01 -34.15
C GLU A 3 -21.43 -21.16 -35.44
N GLU A 4 -21.89 -20.52 -36.53
CA GLU A 4 -21.36 -20.74 -37.88
C GLU A 4 -21.32 -19.44 -38.72
N LYS A 5 -21.04 -18.30 -38.08
CA LYS A 5 -21.04 -16.98 -38.76
C LYS A 5 -19.95 -15.99 -38.33
N GLU A 6 -18.81 -16.46 -37.82
CA GLU A 6 -17.67 -15.59 -37.49
C GLU A 6 -16.32 -16.05 -38.06
N GLU A 7 -16.32 -16.90 -39.10
CA GLU A 7 -15.09 -17.33 -39.82
C GLU A 7 -14.93 -16.73 -41.23
N GLU A 8 -15.67 -15.67 -41.58
CA GLU A 8 -15.69 -15.12 -42.95
C GLU A 8 -15.39 -13.61 -43.02
N LYS A 9 -14.43 -13.13 -42.22
CA LYS A 9 -13.91 -11.75 -42.30
C LYS A 9 -12.38 -11.60 -42.27
N GLU A 10 -11.64 -12.68 -42.47
CA GLU A 10 -10.19 -12.65 -42.73
C GLU A 10 -9.88 -13.02 -44.19
N GLU A 11 -10.46 -12.31 -45.17
CA GLU A 11 -9.96 -12.36 -46.55
C GLU A 11 -10.48 -11.19 -47.37
N LYS A 12 -9.80 -10.05 -47.25
CA LYS A 12 -9.75 -8.97 -48.27
C LYS A 12 -8.88 -7.85 -47.70
N ILE A 13 -7.63 -7.82 -48.13
CA ILE A 13 -6.84 -6.65 -48.59
C ILE A 13 -5.43 -7.22 -48.81
N ASN A 14 -5.22 -7.80 -49.99
CA ASN A 14 -3.88 -8.07 -50.50
C ASN A 14 -3.94 -8.02 -52.04
N SER A 15 -3.67 -6.85 -52.61
CA SER A 15 -3.27 -6.74 -54.02
C SER A 15 -2.59 -5.41 -54.37
N SER A 16 -1.42 -5.54 -55.00
CA SER A 16 -0.64 -4.56 -55.77
C SER A 16 0.25 -3.60 -54.93
N SER A 17 1.53 -3.37 -55.25
CA SER A 17 2.26 -3.58 -56.52
C SER A 17 3.80 -3.55 -56.34
N HIS A 18 4.46 -4.22 -57.31
CA HIS A 18 5.86 -4.29 -57.74
C HIS A 18 6.86 -3.19 -57.31
N ALA A 19 8.04 -3.53 -56.77
CA ALA A 19 9.26 -4.08 -57.38
C ALA A 19 10.10 -3.05 -58.18
N THR A 20 11.31 -2.74 -57.71
CA THR A 20 12.52 -2.60 -58.55
C THR A 20 13.78 -2.75 -57.68
N SER A 21 14.63 -3.70 -58.05
CA SER A 21 16.01 -3.89 -57.56
C SER A 21 16.98 -3.11 -58.44
N GLN A 22 17.94 -2.37 -57.86
CA GLN A 22 19.23 -2.11 -58.51
C GLN A 22 20.35 -2.05 -57.46
N SER A 23 21.30 -2.97 -57.63
CA SER A 23 22.62 -3.02 -57.02
C SER A 23 23.57 -2.08 -57.76
N ILE A 24 24.32 -1.24 -57.05
CA ILE A 24 25.58 -0.67 -57.55
C ILE A 24 26.62 -0.68 -56.43
N ASP A 25 27.63 -1.51 -56.65
CA ASP A 25 28.93 -1.49 -55.97
C ASP A 25 29.72 -0.24 -56.42
N THR A 26 30.35 0.48 -55.49
CA THR A 26 31.64 1.15 -55.77
C THR A 26 32.28 1.65 -54.48
N GLN A 27 33.37 1.00 -54.09
CA GLN A 27 34.41 1.60 -53.29
C GLN A 27 35.08 2.73 -54.07
N LYS A 28 35.27 3.90 -53.45
CA LYS A 28 36.46 4.73 -53.66
C LYS A 28 36.75 5.66 -52.48
N SER A 29 38.02 5.60 -52.09
CA SER A 29 38.75 6.45 -51.16
C SER A 29 38.66 7.93 -51.53
N THR A 30 38.48 8.79 -50.52
CA THR A 30 39.17 10.07 -50.40
C THR A 30 39.39 10.40 -48.92
N SER A 31 40.65 10.27 -48.50
CA SER A 31 41.22 10.98 -47.37
C SER A 31 41.21 12.49 -47.62
N ASP A 32 41.27 13.24 -46.53
CA ASP A 32 41.58 14.67 -46.43
C ASP A 32 40.50 15.64 -46.91
N LEU A 33 39.74 16.15 -45.95
CA LEU A 33 39.70 17.57 -45.58
C LEU A 33 38.62 17.72 -44.50
N PHE A 34 39.02 17.97 -43.26
CA PHE A 34 38.36 18.84 -42.27
C PHE A 34 39.09 18.64 -40.93
N GLN A 35 40.23 19.31 -40.80
CA GLN A 35 40.75 19.70 -39.49
C GLN A 35 39.78 20.74 -38.91
N GLY A 36 38.74 20.26 -38.24
CA GLY A 36 37.83 21.04 -37.41
C GLY A 36 38.21 20.86 -35.94
N THR A 37 38.51 21.96 -35.28
CA THR A 37 38.89 22.11 -33.88
C THR A 37 38.10 21.21 -32.91
N LYS A 38 38.83 20.38 -32.14
CA LYS A 38 38.27 19.65 -30.99
C LYS A 38 37.87 20.66 -29.91
N ASP A 39 36.61 21.05 -29.91
CA ASP A 39 36.04 21.86 -28.84
C ASP A 39 35.98 21.01 -27.54
N PRO A 40 36.73 21.35 -26.47
CA PRO A 40 36.82 20.50 -25.27
C PRO A 40 35.50 20.38 -24.49
N LYS A 41 34.51 21.23 -24.81
CA LYS A 41 33.22 21.30 -24.10
C LYS A 41 32.25 20.19 -24.50
N ILE A 42 32.27 19.73 -25.76
CA ILE A 42 31.34 18.70 -26.28
C ILE A 42 31.72 17.31 -25.76
N HIS A 43 33.03 17.01 -25.64
CA HIS A 43 33.48 15.73 -25.07
C HIS A 43 33.31 15.62 -23.55
N GLN A 44 33.18 16.74 -22.82
CA GLN A 44 32.93 16.72 -21.38
C GLN A 44 31.47 16.45 -21.04
N SER A 45 30.51 16.97 -21.82
CA SER A 45 29.08 16.67 -21.65
C SER A 45 28.82 15.19 -21.94
N ASP A 46 29.30 14.66 -23.06
CA ASP A 46 29.11 13.25 -23.44
C ASP A 46 29.75 12.26 -22.46
N ARG A 47 30.89 12.63 -21.85
CA ARG A 47 31.53 11.80 -20.82
C ARG A 47 30.84 11.88 -19.46
N ARG A 48 30.23 13.03 -19.11
CA ARG A 48 29.41 13.15 -17.90
C ARG A 48 28.12 12.37 -18.07
N GLU A 49 27.45 12.55 -19.19
CA GLU A 49 26.21 11.84 -19.54
C GLU A 49 26.43 10.32 -19.59
N ASN A 50 27.51 9.83 -20.21
CA ASN A 50 27.86 8.40 -20.18
C ASN A 50 28.23 7.86 -18.79
N LYS A 51 28.86 8.67 -17.93
CA LYS A 51 29.16 8.27 -16.54
C LYS A 51 27.89 8.22 -15.69
N ASP A 52 26.98 9.17 -15.88
CA ASP A 52 25.70 9.22 -15.19
C ASP A 52 24.77 8.09 -15.65
N VAL A 53 24.76 7.76 -16.95
CA VAL A 53 24.06 6.58 -17.49
C VAL A 53 24.65 5.27 -16.93
N LYS A 54 25.99 5.11 -16.90
CA LYS A 54 26.62 3.93 -16.26
C LYS A 54 26.36 3.84 -14.76
N LYS A 55 26.31 4.98 -14.06
CA LYS A 55 25.97 5.05 -12.63
C LYS A 55 24.51 4.69 -12.38
N ARG A 56 23.60 5.11 -13.27
CA ARG A 56 22.17 4.74 -13.26
C ARG A 56 21.95 3.25 -13.51
N LEU A 57 22.71 2.63 -14.43
CA LEU A 57 22.65 1.20 -14.74
C LEU A 57 23.14 0.28 -13.59
N GLY A 58 23.90 0.79 -12.62
CA GLY A 58 24.43 0.02 -11.50
C GLY A 58 23.57 0.03 -10.22
N ARG A 59 22.48 0.82 -10.18
CA ARG A 59 21.63 0.93 -8.99
C ARG A 59 20.51 -0.09 -9.00
N LEU A 60 20.13 -0.56 -7.82
CA LEU A 60 19.02 -1.50 -7.66
C LEU A 60 17.70 -0.77 -7.97
N ARG A 61 17.05 -1.17 -9.07
CA ARG A 61 15.78 -0.62 -9.55
C ARG A 61 14.61 -1.40 -8.92
N PRO A 62 13.42 -0.79 -8.75
CA PRO A 62 13.07 0.58 -9.11
C PRO A 62 13.72 1.63 -8.20
N LEU A 63 13.93 2.84 -8.72
CA LEU A 63 14.28 4.02 -7.93
C LEU A 63 13.01 4.73 -7.48
N ILE A 64 12.92 5.04 -6.19
CA ILE A 64 11.73 5.62 -5.57
C ILE A 64 12.11 6.97 -4.97
N TYR A 65 11.50 8.04 -5.48
CA TYR A 65 11.57 9.35 -4.82
C TYR A 65 10.54 9.38 -3.69
N VAL A 66 10.94 9.86 -2.52
CA VAL A 66 10.04 10.03 -1.37
C VAL A 66 9.77 11.51 -1.22
N TYR A 67 8.50 11.90 -1.33
CA TYR A 67 8.09 13.29 -1.13
C TYR A 67 8.40 13.76 0.30
N ASP A 68 8.75 15.04 0.42
CA ASP A 68 8.76 15.73 1.70
C ASP A 68 7.46 16.51 1.86
N LEU A 69 6.56 15.92 2.65
CA LEU A 69 5.21 16.40 2.92
C LEU A 69 4.94 16.30 4.43
N ALA A 70 5.73 17.03 5.20
CA ALA A 70 5.72 16.98 6.66
C ALA A 70 4.31 17.24 7.23
N GLU A 71 3.54 18.14 6.62
CA GLU A 71 2.19 18.51 7.04
C GLU A 71 1.18 17.34 7.01
N PHE A 72 1.44 16.31 6.21
CA PHE A 72 0.62 15.09 6.09
C PHE A 72 1.25 13.88 6.78
N SER A 73 2.42 14.03 7.40
CA SER A 73 3.18 12.93 7.97
C SER A 73 3.83 13.30 9.31
N SER A 74 5.11 13.66 9.31
CA SER A 74 5.92 13.87 10.51
C SER A 74 5.38 14.98 11.43
N GLN A 75 4.78 16.05 10.88
CA GLN A 75 4.22 17.13 11.68
C GLN A 75 3.00 16.67 12.50
N ILE A 76 2.20 15.73 11.99
CA ILE A 76 1.04 15.17 12.72
C ILE A 76 1.50 14.44 13.99
N LEU A 77 2.71 13.89 14.00
CA LEU A 77 3.26 13.16 15.15
C LEU A 77 3.49 14.03 16.39
N GLN A 78 3.57 15.36 16.26
CA GLN A 78 3.68 16.26 17.41
C GLN A 78 2.46 16.19 18.35
N TYR A 79 1.33 15.67 17.85
CA TYR A 79 0.09 15.48 18.59
C TYR A 79 -0.09 14.05 19.08
N SER A 80 0.92 13.19 18.93
CA SER A 80 0.89 11.86 19.54
C SER A 80 0.92 12.00 21.06
N HIS A 81 -0.09 11.46 21.73
CA HIS A 81 -0.33 11.70 23.15
C HIS A 81 0.31 10.66 24.09
N ALA A 82 0.89 9.58 23.55
CA ALA A 82 1.55 8.55 24.35
C ALA A 82 2.71 7.88 23.61
N ALA A 83 3.65 7.35 24.40
CA ALA A 83 4.81 6.64 23.87
C ALA A 83 4.40 5.45 22.99
N GLY A 84 4.99 5.37 21.81
CA GLY A 84 4.80 4.25 20.88
C GLY A 84 3.53 4.34 20.06
N ILE A 85 2.63 5.30 20.30
CA ILE A 85 1.54 5.55 19.36
C ILE A 85 2.13 6.19 18.11
N CYS A 86 1.73 5.70 16.94
CA CYS A 86 2.21 6.19 15.65
C CYS A 86 3.70 5.99 15.40
N SER A 87 4.26 4.95 16.01
CA SER A 87 5.65 4.58 15.81
C SER A 87 5.78 3.08 15.89
N TRP A 88 6.51 2.49 14.94
CA TRP A 88 6.88 1.08 14.99
C TRP A 88 8.05 0.79 15.94
N ARG A 89 8.68 1.79 16.55
CA ARG A 89 9.76 1.58 17.52
C ARG A 89 9.70 2.53 18.70
N LEU A 90 10.28 2.10 19.82
CA LEU A 90 10.59 2.93 20.96
C LEU A 90 12.10 3.05 21.12
N ILE A 91 12.57 4.22 21.51
CA ILE A 91 13.96 4.49 21.85
C ILE A 91 13.98 4.87 23.34
N ASP A 92 14.71 4.11 24.15
CA ASP A 92 14.83 4.39 25.58
C ASP A 92 15.92 5.43 25.86
N SER A 93 16.04 5.85 27.13
CA SER A 93 17.04 6.83 27.58
C SER A 93 18.49 6.37 27.42
N ALA A 94 18.72 5.06 27.24
CA ALA A 94 20.01 4.48 26.93
C ALA A 94 20.23 4.29 25.42
N ALA A 95 19.39 4.92 24.58
CA ALA A 95 19.37 4.81 23.12
C ALA A 95 19.13 3.38 22.61
N LYS A 96 18.56 2.49 23.43
CA LYS A 96 18.19 1.15 22.97
C LYS A 96 16.89 1.24 22.20
N VAL A 97 16.90 0.66 21.00
CA VAL A 97 15.72 0.54 20.15
C VAL A 97 15.00 -0.75 20.47
N SER A 98 13.70 -0.65 20.75
CA SER A 98 12.81 -1.81 20.84
C SER A 98 11.75 -1.72 19.76
N VAL A 99 11.50 -2.85 19.09
CA VAL A 99 10.43 -2.95 18.09
C VAL A 99 9.09 -2.85 18.83
N TRP A 100 8.35 -1.80 18.47
CA TRP A 100 6.95 -1.60 18.80
C TRP A 100 6.10 -2.08 17.62
N GLY A 101 4.83 -2.36 17.80
CA GLY A 101 4.03 -2.96 16.71
C GLY A 101 2.78 -3.62 17.24
N ASN A 102 2.02 -2.83 18.00
CA ASN A 102 0.80 -3.27 18.65
C ASN A 102 -0.42 -3.07 17.75
N THR A 103 -0.31 -2.20 16.76
CA THR A 103 -1.41 -1.86 15.86
C THR A 103 -1.01 -2.08 14.41
N LEU A 104 -2.01 -2.22 13.52
CA LEU A 104 -1.76 -2.28 12.08
C LEU A 104 -1.38 -0.90 11.49
N TYR A 105 -1.72 0.17 12.20
CA TYR A 105 -1.49 1.57 11.85
C TYR A 105 0.00 1.96 11.87
N ASP A 106 0.79 1.30 12.73
CA ASP A 106 2.24 1.52 12.84
C ASP A 106 2.99 1.19 11.53
N THR A 107 2.33 0.51 10.58
CA THR A 107 2.92 0.17 9.28
C THR A 107 3.25 1.39 8.45
N GLU A 108 2.51 2.50 8.58
CA GLU A 108 2.79 3.73 7.83
C GLU A 108 4.17 4.31 8.15
N THR A 109 4.46 4.47 9.44
CA THR A 109 5.74 5.01 9.89
C THR A 109 6.88 4.03 9.66
N LEU A 110 6.63 2.71 9.80
CA LEU A 110 7.60 1.68 9.45
C LEU A 110 7.96 1.74 7.97
N PHE A 111 6.96 1.68 7.09
CA PHE A 111 7.18 1.63 5.64
C PHE A 111 7.88 2.89 5.14
N HIS A 112 7.47 4.06 5.64
CA HIS A 112 8.12 5.31 5.32
C HIS A 112 9.60 5.28 5.72
N GLU A 113 9.95 4.93 6.95
CA GLU A 113 11.35 4.88 7.38
C GLU A 113 12.18 3.78 6.70
N MET A 114 11.58 2.64 6.39
CA MET A 114 12.21 1.60 5.58
C MET A 114 12.57 2.15 4.19
N LEU A 115 11.68 2.91 3.55
CA LEU A 115 11.97 3.57 2.29
C LEU A 115 13.06 4.63 2.46
N LEU A 116 13.03 5.43 3.54
CA LEU A 116 14.05 6.46 3.79
C LEU A 116 15.47 5.90 3.87
N SER A 117 15.63 4.64 4.31
CA SER A 117 16.91 3.92 4.43
C SER A 117 17.18 2.92 3.30
N SER A 118 16.24 2.76 2.35
CA SER A 118 16.32 1.77 1.29
C SER A 118 17.32 2.15 0.20
N ARG A 119 17.98 1.14 -0.39
CA ARG A 119 18.82 1.32 -1.59
C ARG A 119 18.04 1.71 -2.84
N HIS A 120 16.72 1.50 -2.82
CA HIS A 120 15.79 1.94 -3.86
C HIS A 120 15.53 3.45 -3.78
N ARG A 121 15.77 4.12 -2.65
CA ARG A 121 15.48 5.55 -2.53
C ARG A 121 16.39 6.37 -3.45
N THR A 122 15.80 7.39 -4.08
CA THR A 122 16.54 8.47 -4.71
C THR A 122 16.15 9.84 -4.16
N PHE A 123 17.10 10.78 -4.20
CA PHE A 123 16.88 12.20 -3.90
C PHE A 123 16.72 13.02 -5.19
N ASP A 124 17.00 12.44 -6.36
CA ASP A 124 16.78 13.08 -7.66
C ASP A 124 15.45 12.58 -8.25
N PRO A 125 14.39 13.40 -8.29
CA PRO A 125 13.11 13.01 -8.85
C PRO A 125 13.16 12.82 -10.39
N GLY A 126 14.20 13.31 -11.07
CA GLY A 126 14.36 13.16 -12.52
C GLY A 126 14.76 11.74 -12.97
N GLU A 127 15.29 10.92 -12.06
CA GLU A 127 15.64 9.51 -12.32
C GLU A 127 14.74 8.49 -11.61
N ALA A 128 13.75 8.98 -10.85
CA ALA A 128 12.81 8.15 -10.12
C ALA A 128 11.88 7.40 -11.08
N ASP A 129 11.67 6.11 -10.81
CA ASP A 129 10.66 5.29 -11.49
C ASP A 129 9.29 5.41 -10.83
N PHE A 130 9.29 5.61 -9.50
CA PHE A 130 8.08 5.78 -8.70
C PHE A 130 8.25 6.89 -7.67
N PHE A 131 7.12 7.41 -7.21
CA PHE A 131 7.03 8.46 -6.20
C PHE A 131 6.20 7.95 -5.03
N TYR A 132 6.84 7.77 -3.88
CA TYR A 132 6.12 7.45 -2.64
C TYR A 132 5.65 8.74 -1.98
N VAL A 133 4.35 8.80 -1.67
CA VAL A 133 3.71 9.93 -0.98
C VAL A 133 3.46 9.52 0.48
N PRO A 134 4.26 10.01 1.45
CA PRO A 134 4.06 9.64 2.84
C PRO A 134 2.84 10.37 3.41
N THR A 135 1.83 9.60 3.79
CA THR A 135 0.66 10.04 4.54
C THR A 135 0.55 9.22 5.80
N TYR A 136 0.39 9.87 6.94
CA TYR A 136 0.17 9.19 8.22
C TYR A 136 -1.32 9.25 8.56
N GLU A 137 -2.19 8.74 7.68
CA GLU A 137 -3.63 8.88 7.88
C GLU A 137 -4.12 8.04 9.05
N CYS A 138 -3.59 6.83 9.26
CA CYS A 138 -3.99 6.03 10.39
C CYS A 138 -3.69 6.77 11.69
N CYS A 139 -2.56 7.48 11.74
CA CYS A 139 -2.19 8.34 12.86
C CYS A 139 -3.07 9.57 13.03
N LEU A 140 -3.46 10.19 11.92
CA LEU A 140 -4.46 11.26 11.95
C LEU A 140 -5.76 10.74 12.57
N LEU A 141 -6.30 9.64 12.04
CA LEU A 141 -7.58 9.07 12.48
C LEU A 141 -7.50 8.49 13.89
N TYR A 142 -6.36 7.94 14.26
CA TYR A 142 -6.07 7.43 15.58
C TYR A 142 -4.55 7.49 15.85
N PRO A 143 -4.08 8.40 16.72
CA PRO A 143 -4.84 9.08 17.76
C PRO A 143 -5.25 10.51 17.44
N VAL A 144 -4.61 11.20 16.50
CA VAL A 144 -4.52 12.67 16.53
C VAL A 144 -5.88 13.36 16.46
N ALA A 145 -6.85 12.84 15.72
CA ALA A 145 -8.21 13.37 15.63
C ALA A 145 -8.93 13.47 16.99
N ASN A 146 -8.58 12.60 17.95
CA ASN A 146 -9.23 12.55 19.27
C ASN A 146 -8.54 13.42 20.32
N TRP A 147 -7.25 13.76 20.14
CA TRP A 147 -6.45 14.48 21.15
C TRP A 147 -5.77 15.76 20.62
N GLY A 148 -5.86 16.02 19.32
CA GLY A 148 -5.35 17.24 18.70
C GLY A 148 -6.26 18.43 18.96
N GLU A 149 -5.67 19.59 19.22
CA GLU A 149 -6.40 20.82 19.56
C GLU A 149 -6.91 21.58 18.32
N GLN A 150 -6.44 21.24 17.11
CA GLN A 150 -6.84 21.91 15.87
C GLN A 150 -7.76 21.02 15.02
N PRO A 151 -8.71 21.61 14.26
CA PRO A 151 -9.54 20.85 13.33
C PRO A 151 -8.73 20.49 12.07
N PHE A 152 -7.82 19.52 12.19
CA PHE A 152 -7.04 19.03 11.06
C PHE A 152 -7.98 18.53 9.97
N PHE A 153 -7.75 18.96 8.72
CA PHE A 153 -8.43 18.43 7.53
C PHE A 153 -9.95 18.37 7.64
N ALA A 154 -10.57 19.50 7.99
CA ALA A 154 -12.01 19.65 8.16
C ALA A 154 -12.61 18.75 9.26
N ALA A 155 -11.88 18.48 10.35
CA ALA A 155 -12.47 17.79 11.50
C ALA A 155 -13.79 18.47 11.94
N THR A 156 -14.82 17.67 12.20
CA THR A 156 -16.14 18.17 12.63
C THR A 156 -16.53 17.58 13.98
N ALA A 157 -17.51 18.21 14.63
CA ALA A 157 -18.06 17.73 15.90
C ALA A 157 -18.68 16.32 15.81
N THR A 158 -18.99 15.83 14.61
CA THR A 158 -19.49 14.45 14.39
C THR A 158 -18.47 13.37 14.74
N GLY A 159 -17.18 13.72 14.66
CA GLY A 159 -16.11 12.75 14.80
C GLY A 159 -16.04 11.71 13.68
N ASN A 160 -16.69 11.93 12.51
CA ASN A 160 -16.55 11.02 11.38
C ASN A 160 -15.12 11.07 10.86
N ARG A 161 -14.35 10.03 11.16
CA ARG A 161 -12.91 10.02 10.90
C ARG A 161 -12.63 9.86 9.40
N VAL A 162 -13.44 9.07 8.71
CA VAL A 162 -13.30 8.85 7.27
C VAL A 162 -13.51 10.12 6.46
N TYR A 163 -14.45 10.98 6.87
CA TYR A 163 -14.59 12.33 6.31
C TYR A 163 -13.27 13.12 6.39
N GLN A 164 -12.65 13.13 7.57
CA GLN A 164 -11.37 13.81 7.81
C GLN A 164 -10.23 13.25 6.94
N ALA A 165 -10.12 11.91 6.83
CA ALA A 165 -9.15 11.26 5.94
C ALA A 165 -9.35 11.67 4.48
N THR A 166 -10.60 11.67 4.02
CA THR A 166 -10.94 12.05 2.65
C THR A 166 -10.44 13.46 2.34
N HIS A 167 -10.66 14.41 3.26
CA HIS A 167 -10.19 15.78 3.11
C HIS A 167 -8.67 15.94 3.23
N MET A 168 -8.00 15.12 4.02
CA MET A 168 -6.54 15.05 4.05
C MET A 168 -6.00 14.66 2.67
N TYR A 169 -6.52 13.58 2.08
CA TYR A 169 -6.08 13.13 0.76
C TYR A 169 -6.43 14.10 -0.36
N GLN A 170 -7.54 14.85 -0.28
CA GLN A 170 -7.79 15.95 -1.19
C GLN A 170 -6.74 17.07 -1.06
N ALA A 171 -6.32 17.40 0.16
CA ALA A 171 -5.28 18.39 0.40
C ALA A 171 -3.92 17.92 -0.13
N VAL A 172 -3.59 16.64 0.06
CA VAL A 172 -2.41 15.98 -0.54
C VAL A 172 -2.44 16.11 -2.06
N LEU A 173 -3.53 15.71 -2.70
CA LEU A 173 -3.67 15.78 -4.16
C LEU A 173 -3.50 17.22 -4.68
N ARG A 174 -4.10 18.21 -4.01
CA ARG A 174 -3.91 19.62 -4.37
C ARG A 174 -2.46 20.05 -4.26
N ARG A 175 -1.78 19.72 -3.16
CA ARG A 175 -0.35 20.00 -2.95
C ARG A 175 0.52 19.37 -4.05
N LEU A 176 0.30 18.09 -4.34
CA LEU A 176 1.03 17.36 -5.38
C LEU A 176 0.88 18.01 -6.77
N LYS A 177 -0.32 18.50 -7.11
CA LYS A 177 -0.61 19.14 -8.39
C LYS A 177 -0.09 20.56 -8.51
N GLN A 178 -0.04 21.31 -7.39
CA GLN A 178 0.31 22.74 -7.37
C GLN A 178 1.80 22.98 -7.21
N ASP A 179 2.45 22.23 -6.33
CA ASP A 179 3.80 22.54 -5.86
C ASP A 179 4.88 21.69 -6.54
N PHE A 180 4.48 20.59 -7.19
CA PHE A 180 5.40 19.65 -7.81
C PHE A 180 4.98 19.32 -9.25
N PRO A 181 5.92 19.18 -10.19
CA PRO A 181 5.59 18.87 -11.57
C PRO A 181 5.28 17.37 -11.79
N PHE A 182 5.62 16.51 -10.84
CA PHE A 182 5.67 15.05 -11.07
C PHE A 182 4.30 14.40 -11.15
N TRP A 183 3.31 14.83 -10.36
CA TRP A 183 1.94 14.32 -10.47
C TRP A 183 1.35 14.59 -11.85
N ASN A 184 1.42 15.86 -12.30
CA ASN A 184 0.82 16.27 -13.56
C ASN A 184 1.50 15.61 -14.78
N ARG A 185 2.76 15.17 -14.66
CA ARG A 185 3.49 14.46 -15.72
C ARG A 185 2.84 13.14 -16.13
N THR A 186 2.38 12.37 -15.14
CA THR A 186 1.85 11.00 -15.33
C THR A 186 0.38 10.89 -14.92
N GLN A 187 -0.21 11.99 -14.46
CA GLN A 187 -1.50 12.05 -13.79
C GLN A 187 -1.57 11.16 -12.53
N GLY A 188 -0.44 10.77 -11.95
CA GLY A 188 -0.38 9.93 -10.75
C GLY A 188 -0.02 8.46 -11.00
N ALA A 189 0.16 8.03 -12.26
CA ALA A 189 0.41 6.62 -12.61
C ALA A 189 1.65 6.00 -11.96
N ASP A 190 2.62 6.83 -11.58
CA ASP A 190 3.86 6.44 -10.90
C ASP A 190 3.86 6.81 -9.41
N HIS A 191 2.73 7.25 -8.86
CA HIS A 191 2.58 7.58 -7.44
C HIS A 191 2.07 6.39 -6.64
N ILE A 192 2.69 6.19 -5.47
CA ILE A 192 2.39 5.12 -4.53
C ILE A 192 1.86 5.74 -3.24
N PHE A 193 0.67 5.33 -2.84
CA PHE A 193 0.07 5.63 -1.54
C PHE A 193 -0.04 4.38 -0.69
N LEU A 194 -0.03 4.57 0.62
CA LEU A 194 -0.20 3.51 1.60
C LEU A 194 -1.48 3.79 2.38
N THR A 195 -2.45 2.87 2.36
CA THR A 195 -3.71 2.99 3.10
C THR A 195 -3.93 1.80 4.02
N PHE A 196 -3.52 1.95 5.27
CA PHE A 196 -3.55 0.81 6.20
C PHE A 196 -4.75 0.78 7.12
N HIS A 197 -5.55 1.85 7.17
CA HIS A 197 -6.72 1.95 8.02
C HIS A 197 -7.74 0.82 7.78
N ASP A 198 -8.65 0.62 8.74
CA ASP A 198 -9.68 -0.42 8.69
C ASP A 198 -10.60 -0.32 7.45
N GLU A 199 -10.79 0.89 6.91
CA GLU A 199 -11.54 1.14 5.66
C GLU A 199 -10.64 1.19 4.40
N GLY A 200 -9.34 0.98 4.54
CA GLY A 200 -8.38 0.86 3.43
C GLY A 200 -8.43 2.05 2.47
N ALA A 201 -8.50 1.79 1.17
CA ALA A 201 -8.54 2.82 0.15
C ALA A 201 -9.95 3.37 -0.15
N CYS A 202 -10.99 2.93 0.55
CA CYS A 202 -12.39 3.28 0.23
C CYS A 202 -12.68 4.79 0.31
N TYR A 203 -11.86 5.54 1.04
CA TYR A 203 -12.06 6.98 1.27
C TYR A 203 -11.08 7.87 0.51
N LEU A 204 -10.29 7.29 -0.38
CA LEU A 204 -9.44 8.09 -1.26
C LEU A 204 -10.30 8.89 -2.23
N PRO A 205 -9.92 10.13 -2.60
CA PRO A 205 -10.58 10.83 -3.68
C PRO A 205 -10.49 10.04 -4.99
N GLU A 206 -11.56 10.05 -5.79
CA GLU A 206 -11.66 9.25 -7.01
C GLU A 206 -10.47 9.47 -7.96
N GLU A 207 -10.09 10.73 -8.21
CA GLU A 207 -8.94 11.08 -9.06
C GLU A 207 -7.64 10.48 -8.53
N LEU A 208 -7.44 10.50 -7.21
CA LEU A 208 -6.24 9.95 -6.60
C LEU A 208 -6.22 8.43 -6.71
N TYR A 209 -7.32 7.77 -6.32
CA TYR A 209 -7.40 6.31 -6.33
C TYR A 209 -7.25 5.73 -7.74
N ARG A 210 -7.95 6.28 -8.73
CA ARG A 210 -7.95 5.74 -10.10
C ARG A 210 -6.56 5.77 -10.72
N ASN A 211 -5.82 6.83 -10.49
CA ASN A 211 -4.58 7.08 -11.21
C ASN A 211 -3.34 6.58 -10.48
N SER A 212 -3.39 6.29 -9.18
CA SER A 212 -2.21 5.88 -8.40
C SER A 212 -2.19 4.40 -8.04
N VAL A 213 -1.02 3.92 -7.60
CA VAL A 213 -0.86 2.60 -6.99
C VAL A 213 -1.16 2.70 -5.50
N VAL A 214 -2.04 1.84 -5.00
CA VAL A 214 -2.35 1.77 -3.57
C VAL A 214 -1.76 0.50 -2.96
N LEU A 215 -1.01 0.69 -1.88
CA LEU A 215 -0.56 -0.37 -0.98
C LEU A 215 -1.51 -0.40 0.22
N THR A 216 -2.18 -1.51 0.48
CA THR A 216 -3.23 -1.56 1.51
C THR A 216 -3.19 -2.85 2.34
N SER A 217 -3.87 -2.89 3.48
CA SER A 217 -3.88 -4.05 4.37
C SER A 217 -4.96 -5.09 4.02
N TRP A 218 -5.90 -4.74 3.15
CA TRP A 218 -6.97 -5.60 2.64
C TRP A 218 -7.58 -4.99 1.37
N GLY A 219 -8.43 -5.72 0.64
CA GLY A 219 -8.99 -5.19 -0.60
C GLY A 219 -10.45 -5.53 -0.86
N ARG A 220 -11.30 -4.50 -1.00
CA ARG A 220 -12.67 -4.60 -1.50
C ARG A 220 -12.73 -4.22 -2.97
N MET A 221 -13.42 -5.03 -3.78
CA MET A 221 -13.56 -4.79 -5.21
C MET A 221 -14.96 -4.27 -5.62
N ASP A 222 -15.88 -4.15 -4.68
CA ASP A 222 -17.22 -3.60 -4.92
C ASP A 222 -17.11 -2.10 -5.28
N LEU A 223 -17.69 -1.69 -6.41
CA LEU A 223 -17.67 -0.30 -6.89
C LEU A 223 -18.51 0.63 -5.99
N GLU A 224 -19.74 0.22 -5.71
CA GLU A 224 -20.63 0.93 -4.79
C GLU A 224 -20.41 0.36 -3.39
N HIS A 225 -19.43 0.91 -2.68
CA HIS A 225 -19.05 0.43 -1.36
C HIS A 225 -19.71 1.20 -0.22
N GLU A 226 -20.19 0.45 0.78
CA GLU A 226 -20.69 0.98 2.05
C GLU A 226 -19.81 0.54 3.22
N SER A 227 -19.65 1.40 4.22
CA SER A 227 -18.88 1.04 5.41
C SER A 227 -19.50 -0.18 6.08
N ASN A 228 -18.65 -1.12 6.45
CA ASN A 228 -19.03 -2.30 7.23
C ASN A 228 -18.15 -2.43 8.47
N THR A 229 -17.56 -1.31 8.91
CA THR A 229 -16.78 -1.25 10.14
C THR A 229 -17.63 -1.64 11.35
N ALA A 230 -16.99 -2.31 12.31
CA ALA A 230 -17.56 -2.52 13.64
C ALA A 230 -17.21 -1.38 14.60
N TYR A 231 -16.49 -0.36 14.13
CA TYR A 231 -16.15 0.85 14.87
C TYR A 231 -16.94 2.03 14.32
N THR A 232 -18.05 2.36 14.98
CA THR A 232 -19.10 3.25 14.44
C THR A 232 -18.61 4.64 14.04
N ALA A 233 -17.53 5.17 14.63
CA ALA A 233 -16.98 6.47 14.24
C ALA A 233 -16.31 6.47 12.84
N ASP A 234 -16.03 5.29 12.29
CA ASP A 234 -15.55 5.13 10.90
C ASP A 234 -16.66 4.86 9.91
N ASN A 235 -17.90 4.74 10.38
CA ASN A 235 -19.01 4.38 9.53
C ASN A 235 -19.34 5.54 8.59
N TYR A 236 -18.74 5.53 7.41
CA TYR A 236 -19.00 6.55 6.40
C TYR A 236 -20.34 6.36 5.69
N SER A 237 -21.08 5.27 5.94
CA SER A 237 -22.42 5.08 5.39
C SER A 237 -23.52 5.69 6.27
N ASP A 238 -23.23 6.02 7.53
CA ASP A 238 -24.21 6.62 8.43
C ASP A 238 -24.55 8.06 8.04
N THR A 239 -25.83 8.41 8.16
CA THR A 239 -26.30 9.78 7.93
C THR A 239 -25.83 10.71 9.03
N HIS A 240 -25.24 11.83 8.64
CA HIS A 240 -24.78 12.88 9.53
C HIS A 240 -25.35 14.21 9.03
N PRO A 241 -26.36 14.80 9.69
CA PRO A 241 -27.02 16.02 9.19
C PRO A 241 -26.04 17.16 8.85
N GLU A 242 -24.96 17.29 9.63
CA GLU A 242 -23.93 18.31 9.41
C GLU A 242 -22.88 17.95 8.35
N LEU A 243 -22.87 16.73 7.81
CA LEU A 243 -21.98 16.35 6.69
C LEU A 243 -22.76 16.07 5.41
N ASP A 244 -24.01 15.62 5.52
CA ASP A 244 -24.82 15.19 4.38
C ASP A 244 -25.16 16.38 3.46
N HIS A 245 -25.25 17.61 3.99
CA HIS A 245 -25.51 18.81 3.20
C HIS A 245 -24.37 19.18 2.24
N VAL A 246 -23.12 18.79 2.54
CA VAL A 246 -21.97 19.03 1.65
C VAL A 246 -21.73 17.89 0.65
N ALA A 247 -22.54 16.83 0.69
CA ALA A 247 -22.46 15.68 -0.22
C ALA A 247 -21.02 15.10 -0.39
N TRP A 248 -20.23 15.12 0.68
CA TRP A 248 -18.80 14.83 0.66
C TRP A 248 -18.45 13.44 0.12
N ARG A 249 -19.36 12.47 0.26
CA ARG A 249 -19.18 11.11 -0.25
C ARG A 249 -18.93 11.06 -1.76
N ARG A 250 -19.39 12.07 -2.51
CA ARG A 250 -19.10 12.20 -3.94
C ARG A 250 -17.60 12.29 -4.24
N ILE A 251 -16.78 12.73 -3.28
CA ILE A 251 -15.33 12.82 -3.43
C ILE A 251 -14.71 11.44 -3.60
N MET A 252 -15.22 10.43 -2.89
CA MET A 252 -14.72 9.06 -2.84
C MET A 252 -15.62 8.06 -3.59
N ALA A 253 -16.57 8.56 -4.38
CA ALA A 253 -17.48 7.72 -5.15
C ALA A 253 -16.84 7.25 -6.47
N GLY A 254 -17.38 6.18 -7.05
CA GLY A 254 -17.04 5.76 -8.41
C GLY A 254 -15.85 4.82 -8.54
N HIS A 255 -15.24 4.35 -7.45
CA HIS A 255 -14.12 3.41 -7.52
C HIS A 255 -14.21 2.31 -6.46
N PRO A 256 -13.62 1.12 -6.69
CA PRO A 256 -13.51 0.12 -5.64
C PRO A 256 -12.44 0.55 -4.62
N CYS A 257 -12.34 -0.16 -3.50
CA CYS A 257 -11.26 0.09 -2.52
C CYS A 257 -9.97 -0.69 -2.84
N TYR A 258 -9.98 -1.52 -3.88
CA TYR A 258 -8.87 -2.34 -4.32
C TYR A 258 -9.04 -2.80 -5.76
N ASN A 259 -7.97 -2.69 -6.54
CA ASN A 259 -7.91 -3.15 -7.92
C ASN A 259 -6.68 -4.06 -8.07
N PRO A 260 -6.86 -5.38 -8.28
CA PRO A 260 -5.74 -6.33 -8.34
C PRO A 260 -4.80 -6.11 -9.53
N VAL A 261 -5.17 -5.29 -10.52
CA VAL A 261 -4.32 -4.96 -11.65
C VAL A 261 -3.22 -3.96 -11.27
N LYS A 262 -3.47 -3.06 -10.31
CA LYS A 262 -2.55 -1.97 -9.94
C LYS A 262 -2.20 -1.90 -8.45
N ASP A 263 -3.04 -2.43 -7.57
CA ASP A 263 -2.89 -2.30 -6.12
C ASP A 263 -2.32 -3.58 -5.50
N LEU A 264 -1.61 -3.42 -4.38
CA LEU A 264 -1.00 -4.53 -3.66
C LEU A 264 -1.48 -4.60 -2.21
N VAL A 265 -1.80 -5.82 -1.77
CA VAL A 265 -2.09 -6.10 -0.36
C VAL A 265 -0.79 -6.42 0.36
N LEU A 266 -0.49 -5.66 1.41
CA LEU A 266 0.68 -5.81 2.26
C LEU A 266 0.26 -6.31 3.66
N PRO A 267 1.06 -7.17 4.30
CA PRO A 267 0.77 -7.62 5.65
C PRO A 267 0.94 -6.46 6.65
N SER A 268 0.11 -6.45 7.69
CA SER A 268 0.26 -5.52 8.82
C SER A 268 1.56 -5.74 9.57
N HIS A 269 2.20 -4.66 10.01
CA HIS A 269 3.28 -4.73 10.98
C HIS A 269 2.80 -5.35 12.30
N LYS A 270 3.60 -6.26 12.84
CA LYS A 270 3.34 -6.95 14.11
C LYS A 270 4.65 -7.14 14.86
N ASN A 271 4.59 -7.03 16.18
CA ASN A 271 5.77 -7.24 17.03
C ASN A 271 6.35 -8.65 16.81
N PRO A 272 7.65 -8.79 16.47
CA PRO A 272 8.29 -10.10 16.27
C PRO A 272 8.18 -11.03 17.47
N ARG A 273 8.03 -10.50 18.70
CA ARG A 273 7.80 -11.28 19.93
C ARG A 273 6.51 -12.09 19.91
N LEU A 274 5.57 -11.78 19.02
CA LEU A 274 4.38 -12.59 18.78
C LEU A 274 4.72 -13.91 18.05
N TYR A 275 5.88 -13.98 17.39
CA TYR A 275 6.27 -15.09 16.52
C TYR A 275 7.61 -15.75 16.91
N PRO A 276 7.86 -16.12 18.18
CA PRO A 276 9.16 -16.65 18.61
C PRO A 276 9.59 -17.94 17.88
N TYR A 277 8.64 -18.72 17.36
CA TYR A 277 8.88 -19.96 16.62
C TYR A 277 9.02 -19.76 15.11
N SER A 278 9.00 -18.52 14.62
CA SER A 278 9.19 -18.22 13.21
C SER A 278 10.65 -18.37 12.79
N ALA A 279 10.89 -19.02 11.65
CA ALA A 279 12.21 -19.07 11.04
C ALA A 279 12.75 -17.67 10.67
N LEU A 280 11.86 -16.70 10.41
CA LEU A 280 12.24 -15.30 10.19
C LEU A 280 12.82 -14.63 11.44
N ASN A 281 12.54 -15.18 12.63
CA ASN A 281 13.12 -14.76 13.90
C ASN A 281 14.30 -15.65 14.33
N GLY A 282 14.81 -16.52 13.45
CA GLY A 282 15.96 -17.40 13.71
C GLY A 282 15.61 -18.72 14.39
N PHE A 283 14.33 -19.06 14.56
CA PHE A 283 13.93 -20.36 15.11
C PHE A 283 14.13 -21.49 14.06
N PRO A 284 14.56 -22.70 14.44
CA PRO A 284 14.67 -23.81 13.50
C PRO A 284 13.34 -24.11 12.78
N PRO A 285 13.33 -24.29 11.45
CA PRO A 285 12.10 -24.60 10.72
C PRO A 285 11.39 -25.83 11.28
N MET A 286 10.09 -25.69 11.57
CA MET A 286 9.25 -26.80 12.04
C MET A 286 8.65 -27.58 10.88
N LYS A 287 8.29 -28.84 11.14
CA LYS A 287 7.48 -29.63 10.21
C LYS A 287 6.11 -28.97 10.05
N ARG A 288 5.75 -28.61 8.81
CA ARG A 288 4.46 -28.01 8.48
C ARG A 288 3.37 -29.07 8.30
N ASP A 289 2.81 -29.54 9.41
CA ASP A 289 1.79 -30.59 9.47
C ASP A 289 0.36 -30.08 9.70
N ILE A 290 0.17 -28.76 9.89
CA ILE A 290 -1.14 -28.11 9.91
C ILE A 290 -1.43 -27.56 8.50
N LEU A 291 -2.63 -27.83 7.96
CA LEU A 291 -3.01 -27.34 6.64
C LEU A 291 -3.31 -25.83 6.71
N LEU A 292 -4.23 -25.43 7.57
CA LEU A 292 -4.61 -24.03 7.76
C LEU A 292 -4.77 -23.73 9.25
N TYR A 293 -4.28 -22.57 9.68
CA TYR A 293 -4.37 -22.11 11.05
C TYR A 293 -4.81 -20.65 11.10
N ALA A 294 -6.00 -20.40 11.63
CA ALA A 294 -6.55 -19.07 11.82
C ALA A 294 -7.08 -18.94 13.25
N LYS A 295 -6.34 -18.25 14.13
CA LYS A 295 -6.75 -17.95 15.51
C LYS A 295 -6.77 -16.44 15.72
N GLY A 296 -7.88 -15.90 16.19
CA GLY A 296 -8.03 -14.47 16.39
C GLY A 296 -9.41 -14.09 16.88
N ASN A 297 -9.74 -12.80 16.84
CA ASN A 297 -11.12 -12.37 17.09
C ASN A 297 -11.97 -12.80 15.89
N MET A 298 -12.80 -13.83 16.08
CA MET A 298 -13.67 -14.39 15.04
C MET A 298 -15.06 -13.76 15.05
N GLY A 299 -15.32 -12.80 15.94
CA GLY A 299 -16.56 -12.05 15.98
C GLY A 299 -17.61 -12.60 16.94
N VAL A 300 -17.28 -13.60 17.76
CA VAL A 300 -18.25 -14.22 18.71
C VAL A 300 -18.88 -13.20 19.66
N TYR A 301 -18.12 -12.15 20.04
CA TYR A 301 -18.57 -11.09 20.94
C TYR A 301 -18.61 -9.71 20.25
N ARG A 302 -18.73 -9.69 18.92
CA ARG A 302 -18.76 -8.45 18.12
C ARG A 302 -20.15 -8.22 17.54
N LEU A 303 -20.33 -7.05 16.91
CA LEU A 303 -21.53 -6.76 16.12
C LEU A 303 -21.68 -7.79 14.99
N PRO A 304 -22.91 -8.15 14.59
CA PRO A 304 -23.15 -9.20 13.60
C PRO A 304 -22.42 -9.00 12.26
N HIS A 305 -22.22 -7.75 11.85
CA HIS A 305 -21.52 -7.38 10.62
C HIS A 305 -20.00 -7.29 10.75
N TYR A 306 -19.42 -7.57 11.93
CA TYR A 306 -17.96 -7.59 12.10
C TYR A 306 -17.30 -8.52 11.09
N SER A 307 -16.30 -8.02 10.36
CA SER A 307 -15.67 -8.71 9.24
C SER A 307 -16.70 -9.25 8.22
N ARG A 308 -17.79 -8.50 7.99
CA ARG A 308 -18.93 -8.89 7.14
C ARG A 308 -19.56 -10.24 7.53
N GLY A 309 -19.45 -10.63 8.80
CA GLY A 309 -19.87 -11.94 9.30
C GLY A 309 -19.01 -13.12 8.84
N LEU A 310 -17.97 -12.89 8.01
CA LEU A 310 -17.18 -13.96 7.40
C LEU A 310 -16.40 -14.77 8.43
N ARG A 311 -15.76 -14.10 9.39
CA ARG A 311 -14.97 -14.77 10.43
C ARG A 311 -15.84 -15.68 11.30
N LEU A 312 -17.00 -15.20 11.72
CA LEU A 312 -17.92 -15.97 12.53
C LEU A 312 -18.45 -17.18 11.74
N LYS A 313 -18.82 -16.95 10.48
CA LYS A 313 -19.25 -18.02 9.57
C LYS A 313 -18.17 -19.10 9.40
N LEU A 314 -16.91 -18.71 9.20
CA LEU A 314 -15.78 -19.64 9.08
C LEU A 314 -15.59 -20.45 10.36
N LEU A 315 -15.64 -19.82 11.53
CA LEU A 315 -15.57 -20.51 12.82
C LEU A 315 -16.70 -21.54 12.95
N THR A 316 -17.96 -21.14 12.71
CA THR A 316 -19.11 -22.03 12.81
C THR A 316 -19.02 -23.22 11.85
N LEU A 317 -18.61 -22.99 10.59
CA LEU A 317 -18.43 -24.06 9.62
C LEU A 317 -17.31 -25.02 10.02
N SER A 318 -16.19 -24.51 10.55
CA SER A 318 -15.07 -25.34 10.99
C SER A 318 -15.47 -26.33 12.08
N ILE A 319 -16.27 -25.88 13.04
CA ILE A 319 -16.78 -26.70 14.15
C ILE A 319 -17.81 -27.69 13.63
N LYS A 320 -18.81 -27.20 12.87
CA LYS A 320 -19.90 -28.03 12.34
C LYS A 320 -19.39 -29.20 11.50
N HIS A 321 -18.35 -28.96 10.70
CA HIS A 321 -17.82 -29.95 9.77
C HIS A 321 -16.59 -30.69 10.29
N GLN A 322 -16.11 -30.38 11.50
CA GLN A 322 -14.95 -30.99 12.17
C GLN A 322 -13.68 -30.90 11.31
N TRP A 323 -13.38 -29.70 10.84
CA TRP A 323 -12.25 -29.43 9.94
C TRP A 323 -10.88 -29.73 10.56
N ASP A 324 -10.77 -29.62 11.88
CA ASP A 324 -9.57 -29.97 12.65
C ASP A 324 -9.23 -31.45 12.51
N LYS A 325 -10.23 -32.34 12.65
CA LYS A 325 -10.06 -33.79 12.58
C LYS A 325 -9.92 -34.30 11.16
N LYS A 326 -10.64 -33.69 10.21
CA LYS A 326 -10.70 -34.18 8.82
C LYS A 326 -9.57 -33.65 7.95
N PHE A 327 -9.15 -32.40 8.17
CA PHE A 327 -8.28 -31.68 7.24
C PHE A 327 -7.07 -31.03 7.92
N SER A 328 -6.92 -31.17 9.25
CA SER A 328 -5.91 -30.43 10.01
C SER A 328 -6.03 -28.92 9.80
N ILE A 329 -7.28 -28.42 9.76
CA ILE A 329 -7.61 -27.01 9.65
C ILE A 329 -8.16 -26.54 11.00
N TYR A 330 -7.49 -25.57 11.60
CA TYR A 330 -7.85 -25.04 12.91
C TYR A 330 -8.29 -23.59 12.78
N VAL A 331 -9.56 -23.34 13.08
CA VAL A 331 -10.14 -22.00 13.13
C VAL A 331 -10.65 -21.77 14.55
N MET A 332 -10.13 -20.75 15.24
CA MET A 332 -10.33 -20.59 16.68
C MET A 332 -10.61 -19.14 17.08
N GLU A 333 -11.57 -18.94 17.97
CA GLU A 333 -11.80 -17.66 18.66
C GLU A 333 -10.72 -17.38 19.69
N ARG A 334 -10.33 -16.12 19.83
CA ARG A 334 -9.42 -15.65 20.87
C ARG A 334 -10.17 -15.61 22.21
N ALA A 335 -9.63 -16.29 23.23
CA ALA A 335 -10.14 -16.14 24.61
C ALA A 335 -10.03 -14.66 25.07
N ARG A 336 -10.88 -14.21 26.00
CA ARG A 336 -10.95 -12.80 26.43
C ARG A 336 -9.56 -12.26 26.80
N ILE A 337 -9.36 -10.95 26.70
CA ILE A 337 -8.08 -10.24 26.89
C ILE A 337 -7.31 -10.66 28.16
N LYS A 338 -7.98 -11.07 29.25
CA LYS A 338 -7.35 -11.57 30.48
C LYS A 338 -6.55 -12.88 30.31
N ASP A 339 -6.83 -13.65 29.26
CA ASP A 339 -6.09 -14.87 28.94
C ASP A 339 -4.96 -14.64 27.93
N TYR A 340 -4.79 -13.41 27.41
CA TYR A 340 -3.69 -13.08 26.49
C TYR A 340 -2.33 -13.28 27.16
N GLU A 341 -2.20 -12.90 28.44
CA GLU A 341 -0.97 -13.12 29.22
C GLU A 341 -0.71 -14.61 29.52
N LYS A 342 -1.77 -15.43 29.62
CA LYS A 342 -1.64 -16.89 29.78
C LYS A 342 -1.30 -17.61 28.48
N ASP A 343 -1.89 -17.18 27.36
CA ASP A 343 -1.54 -17.67 26.02
C ASP A 343 -0.07 -17.31 25.69
N THR A 344 0.49 -16.24 26.28
CA THR A 344 1.92 -15.88 26.09
C THR A 344 2.91 -16.65 26.97
N LEU A 345 2.46 -17.27 28.06
CA LEU A 345 3.38 -17.98 28.98
C LEU A 345 3.86 -19.33 28.40
N ASP A 346 3.07 -19.97 27.51
CA ASP A 346 3.46 -21.18 26.74
C ASP A 346 3.42 -21.00 25.19
N ASN A 347 2.99 -19.83 24.71
CA ASN A 347 2.88 -19.36 23.31
C ASN A 347 2.47 -20.39 22.22
N PRO A 348 1.32 -21.08 22.36
CA PRO A 348 0.84 -22.06 21.38
C PRO A 348 0.48 -21.43 20.04
N TYR A 349 0.15 -20.13 20.00
CA TYR A 349 -0.22 -19.44 18.75
C TYR A 349 0.92 -19.45 17.74
N SER A 350 2.09 -18.96 18.14
CA SER A 350 3.28 -18.90 17.30
C SER A 350 3.74 -20.28 16.86
N HIS A 351 3.68 -21.25 17.78
CA HIS A 351 4.05 -22.64 17.51
C HIS A 351 3.12 -23.29 16.47
N GLN A 352 1.80 -23.12 16.61
CA GLN A 352 0.82 -23.64 15.65
C GLN A 352 0.93 -22.93 14.30
N LEU A 353 1.12 -21.60 14.29
CA LEU A 353 1.33 -20.84 13.08
C LEU A 353 2.59 -21.29 12.32
N ALA A 354 3.70 -21.54 13.02
CA ALA A 354 4.95 -22.03 12.43
C ALA A 354 4.82 -23.42 11.78
N ARG A 355 3.90 -24.25 12.29
CA ARG A 355 3.53 -25.56 11.75
C ARG A 355 2.48 -25.49 10.63
N SER A 356 1.90 -24.33 10.36
CA SER A 356 0.86 -24.19 9.35
C SER A 356 1.43 -23.99 7.95
N LYS A 357 0.72 -24.51 6.95
CA LYS A 357 0.99 -24.22 5.52
C LYS A 357 0.31 -22.93 5.07
N PHE A 358 -0.91 -22.69 5.55
CA PHE A 358 -1.71 -21.49 5.25
C PHE A 358 -2.17 -20.81 6.55
N CYS A 359 -2.31 -19.49 6.54
CA CYS A 359 -2.71 -18.70 7.70
C CYS A 359 -3.65 -17.58 7.32
#